data_AF-A0ABD5YQS5-F1
#
_entry.id   AF-A0ABD5YQS5-F1
#
_cell.length_a   1.000
_cell.length_b   1.000
_cell.length_c   1.000
_cell.angle_alpha   90.00
_cell.angle_beta   90.00
_cell.angle_gamma   90.00
#
_symmetry.space_group_name_H-M   'P 1'
#
loop_
_entity.id
_entity.type
_entity.pdbx_description
1 polymer ?
#
loop_
_entity_poly.entity_id
_entity_poly.type
_entity_poly.pdbx_seq_one_letter_code
_entity_poly.pdbx_strand_id
1 'polypeptide(L)' 'MTWTFESTGHNVSAKPKDDPKIEIPDGAKPFASYKGHKKYQLVEKGETYEHTFETAGEYTYVCTPHATSGMVGTVMVSE' A
#
# COMPACT_ATOMS: atom_id res chain seq x y z
N MET A 1 10.79 -2.70 -3.10
CA MET A 1 10.52 -1.53 -2.23
C MET A 1 10.11 -2.03 -0.87
N THR A 2 10.65 -1.42 0.18
CA THR A 2 10.40 -1.83 1.57
C THR A 2 9.84 -0.67 2.36
N TRP A 3 8.69 -0.87 2.99
CA TRP A 3 8.12 0.03 3.98
C TRP A 3 8.54 -0.41 5.37
N THR A 4 9.04 0.53 6.17
CA THR A 4 9.32 0.34 7.59
C THR A 4 8.28 1.05 8.42
N PHE A 5 7.71 0.37 9.41
CA PHE A 5 6.64 0.91 10.24
C PHE A 5 7.24 1.55 11.50
N GLU A 6 7.49 2.86 11.48
CA GLU A 6 8.13 3.58 12.60
C GLU A 6 7.23 3.72 13.86
N SER A 7 5.93 3.52 13.68
CA SER A 7 4.90 3.43 14.72
C SER A 7 3.91 2.32 14.41
N THR A 8 3.23 1.83 15.46
CA THR A 8 2.02 1.00 15.28
C THR A 8 0.88 1.87 14.73
N GLY A 9 -0.21 1.26 14.25
CA GLY A 9 -1.36 2.00 13.71
C GLY A 9 -1.38 2.12 12.19
N HIS A 10 -0.40 1.59 11.47
CA HIS A 10 -0.30 1.77 10.02
C HIS A 10 -0.34 0.46 9.25
N ASN A 11 -0.73 0.54 7.98
CA ASN A 11 -0.58 -0.53 7.01
C ASN A 11 -0.29 0.06 5.63
N VAL A 12 -0.10 -0.82 4.63
CA VAL A 12 0.06 -0.44 3.23
C VAL A 12 -1.00 -1.19 2.43
N SER A 13 -1.74 -0.47 1.58
CA SER A 13 -2.66 -1.04 0.61
C SER A 13 -2.58 -0.33 -0.73
N ALA A 14 -2.29 -1.11 -1.78
CA ALA A 14 -2.49 -0.76 -3.18
C ALA A 14 -3.54 -1.69 -3.80
N LYS A 15 -4.66 -1.90 -3.08
CA LYS A 15 -5.84 -2.64 -3.56
C LYS A 15 -6.96 -1.62 -3.88
N PRO A 16 -7.29 -1.36 -5.15
CA PRO A 16 -8.30 -0.35 -5.54
C PRO A 16 -9.65 -0.46 -4.81
N LYS A 17 -10.03 -1.68 -4.40
CA LYS A 17 -11.27 -1.93 -3.64
C LYS A 17 -11.26 -1.40 -2.19
N ASP A 18 -10.09 -1.06 -1.64
CA ASP A 18 -9.95 -0.75 -0.22
C ASP A 18 -10.13 0.75 0.08
N ASP A 19 -9.78 1.63 -0.86
CA ASP A 19 -9.99 3.09 -0.84
C ASP A 19 -10.01 3.66 -2.27
N PRO A 20 -10.89 4.62 -2.62
CA PRO A 20 -11.00 5.18 -3.97
C PRO A 20 -9.78 5.99 -4.44
N LYS A 21 -8.87 6.38 -3.55
CA LYS A 21 -7.62 7.06 -3.95
C LYS A 21 -6.58 6.10 -4.51
N ILE A 22 -6.76 4.79 -4.34
CA ILE A 22 -5.81 3.79 -4.81
C ILE A 22 -6.00 3.60 -6.31
N GLU A 23 -4.93 3.84 -7.04
CA GLU A 23 -4.80 3.59 -8.47
C GLU A 23 -3.52 2.79 -8.71
N ILE A 24 -3.57 1.77 -9.57
CA ILE A 24 -2.40 0.96 -9.95
C ILE A 24 -2.39 0.80 -11.48
N PRO A 25 -1.23 0.56 -12.11
CA PRO A 25 -1.14 0.38 -13.54
C PRO A 25 -1.97 -0.80 -14.04
N ASP A 26 -2.48 -0.70 -15.26
CA ASP A 26 -3.19 -1.80 -15.91
C ASP A 26 -2.30 -3.06 -15.96
N GLY A 27 -2.88 -4.20 -15.57
CA GLY A 27 -2.16 -5.48 -15.51
C GLY A 27 -1.32 -5.70 -14.24
N ALA A 28 -1.10 -4.67 -13.41
CA ALA A 28 -0.42 -4.84 -12.14
C ALA A 28 -1.29 -5.62 -11.13
N LYS A 29 -0.65 -6.47 -10.32
CA LYS A 29 -1.34 -7.17 -9.23
C LYS A 29 -1.43 -6.26 -8.00
N PRO A 30 -2.61 -6.12 -7.37
CA PRO A 30 -2.74 -5.32 -6.16
C PRO A 30 -2.01 -5.98 -4.99
N PHE A 31 -1.49 -5.16 -4.09
CA PHE A 31 -0.68 -5.62 -2.97
C PHE A 31 -1.10 -4.93 -1.66
N ALA A 32 -0.81 -5.57 -0.53
CA ALA A 32 -1.05 -5.00 0.80
C ALA A 32 -0.24 -5.75 1.86
N SER A 33 0.04 -5.09 2.98
CA SER A 33 0.68 -5.71 4.14
C SER A 33 -0.22 -6.72 4.88
N TYR A 34 -1.53 -6.72 4.59
CA TYR A 34 -2.50 -7.68 5.12
C TYR A 34 -3.00 -8.68 4.08
N LYS A 35 -3.43 -9.84 4.58
CA LYS A 35 -4.01 -10.92 3.76
C LYS A 35 -5.53 -10.80 3.63
N GLY A 36 -6.06 -11.24 2.48
CA GLY A 36 -7.49 -11.28 2.21
C GLY A 36 -8.16 -9.90 2.27
N HIS A 37 -9.29 -9.84 2.99
CA HIS A 37 -10.17 -8.67 3.13
C HIS A 37 -9.96 -7.90 4.45
N LYS A 38 -8.85 -8.14 5.16
CA LYS A 38 -8.57 -7.53 6.46
C LYS A 38 -7.97 -6.13 6.33
N LYS A 39 -8.66 -5.21 5.64
CA LYS A 39 -8.08 -3.93 5.23
C LYS A 39 -7.66 -2.97 6.34
N TYR A 40 -8.10 -3.21 7.57
CA TYR A 40 -7.71 -2.47 8.77
C TYR A 40 -6.73 -3.24 9.66
N GLN A 41 -6.21 -4.39 9.23
CA GLN A 41 -5.13 -5.06 9.95
C GLN A 41 -3.87 -4.18 9.86
N LEU A 42 -3.29 -3.94 11.03
CA LEU A 42 -2.13 -3.07 11.24
C LEU A 42 -0.85 -3.88 11.26
N VAL A 43 0.26 -3.21 10.99
CA VAL A 43 1.62 -3.74 11.11
C VAL A 43 2.25 -3.15 12.37
N GLU A 44 2.99 -3.97 13.11
CA GLU A 44 3.59 -3.54 14.37
C GLU A 44 4.81 -2.63 14.14
N LYS A 45 5.12 -1.81 15.16
CA LYS A 45 6.30 -0.95 15.11
C LYS A 45 7.57 -1.77 14.92
N GLY A 46 8.41 -1.33 13.98
CA GLY A 46 9.70 -1.95 13.67
C GLY A 46 9.62 -3.10 12.68
N GLU A 47 8.42 -3.57 12.34
CA GLU A 47 8.26 -4.53 11.24
C GLU A 47 8.38 -3.83 9.88
N THR A 48 8.56 -4.65 8.84
CA THR A 48 8.66 -4.20 7.46
C THR A 48 7.67 -4.93 6.56
N TYR A 49 7.28 -4.27 5.48
CA TYR A 49 6.54 -4.86 4.37
C TYR A 49 7.32 -4.64 3.08
N GLU A 50 7.52 -5.69 2.30
CA GLU A 50 8.25 -5.61 1.03
C GLU A 50 7.35 -5.97 -0.15
N HIS A 51 7.52 -5.23 -1.25
CA HIS A 51 6.91 -5.52 -2.53
C HIS A 51 7.89 -5.29 -3.69
N THR A 52 7.90 -6.22 -4.63
CA THR A 52 8.60 -6.10 -5.92
C THR A 52 7.61 -5.70 -6.99
N PHE A 53 7.90 -4.63 -7.71
CA PHE A 53 7.09 -4.17 -8.82
C PHE A 53 7.55 -4.83 -10.12
N GLU A 54 6.60 -5.39 -10.88
CA GLU A 54 6.87 -6.06 -12.16
C GLU A 54 6.29 -5.29 -13.36
N THR A 55 5.49 -4.25 -13.11
CA THR A 55 4.82 -3.46 -14.16
C THR A 55 5.24 -2.01 -14.02
N ALA A 56 5.68 -1.39 -15.11
CA ALA A 56 5.98 0.03 -15.14
C ALA A 56 4.69 0.85 -15.01
N GLY A 57 4.79 2.04 -14.41
CA GLY A 57 3.68 2.95 -14.21
C GLY A 57 3.61 3.53 -12.80
N GLU A 58 2.56 4.30 -12.55
CA GLU A 58 2.31 4.95 -11.28
C GLU A 58 1.41 4.10 -10.38
N TYR A 59 1.83 3.88 -9.15
CA TYR A 59 1.10 3.17 -8.10
C TYR A 59 0.78 4.12 -6.96
N THR A 60 -0.50 4.39 -6.73
CA THR A 60 -0.97 5.05 -5.53
C THR A 60 -1.37 4.01 -4.48
N TYR A 61 -0.77 4.09 -3.30
CA TYR A 61 -1.10 3.27 -2.14
C TYR A 61 -1.51 4.14 -0.97
N VAL A 62 -2.24 3.55 -0.02
CA VAL A 62 -2.69 4.25 1.19
C VAL A 62 -2.40 3.41 2.43
N CYS A 63 -2.38 4.09 3.57
CA CYS A 63 -2.67 3.46 4.84
C CYS A 63 -4.17 3.51 5.07
N THR A 64 -4.86 2.37 4.98
CA THR A 64 -6.32 2.30 5.01
C THR A 64 -6.98 3.03 6.20
N PRO A 65 -6.50 2.89 7.46
CA PRO A 65 -7.11 3.61 8.59
C PRO A 65 -6.89 5.13 8.54
N HIS A 66 -5.91 5.61 7.76
CA HIS A 66 -5.48 7.01 7.72
C HIS A 66 -5.59 7.65 6.33
N ALA A 67 -6.26 6.99 5.39
CA ALA A 67 -6.41 7.46 4.02
C ALA A 67 -7.22 8.77 3.95
N THR A 68 -8.21 8.95 4.83
CA THR A 68 -8.98 10.21 4.96
C THR A 68 -8.16 11.34 5.58
N SER A 69 -7.19 11.00 6.44
CA SER A 69 -6.23 11.94 7.02
C SER A 69 -5.05 12.26 6.08
N GLY A 70 -5.07 11.75 4.84
CA GLY A 70 -4.07 12.05 3.83
C GLY A 70 -2.84 11.16 3.83
N MET A 71 -2.86 10.00 4.53
CA MET A 71 -1.76 9.03 4.46
C MET A 71 -1.83 8.22 3.16
N VAL A 72 -1.42 8.88 2.08
CA VAL A 72 -1.41 8.42 0.69
C VAL A 72 0.03 8.56 0.18
N GLY A 73 0.52 7.57 -0.55
CA GLY A 73 1.83 7.62 -1.18
C GLY A 73 1.76 7.15 -2.63
N THR A 74 2.71 7.63 -3.43
CA THR A 74 2.81 7.27 -4.85
C THR A 74 4.19 6.70 -5.14
N VAL A 75 4.26 5.64 -5.93
CA VAL A 75 5.49 5.06 -6.45
C VAL A 75 5.44 5.08 -7.96
N MET A 76 6.43 5.71 -8.61
CA MET A 76 6.61 5.64 -10.05
C MET A 76 7.66 4.58 -10.38
N VAL A 77 7.29 3.60 -11.19
CA VAL A 77 8.16 2.53 -11.68
C VAL A 77 8.45 2.78 -13.14
N SER A 78 9.71 3.00 -13.49
CA SER A 78 10.18 3.07 -14.88
C SER A 78 10.84 1.75 -15.28
N GLU A 79 11.01 1.55 -16.59
CA GLU A 79 11.91 0.53 -17.14
C GLU A 79 13.38 0.78 -16.79
#